data_AF-A0A6C0D412-F1
#
_entry.id   AF-A0A6C0D412-F1
#
_cell.length_a   1.000
_cell.length_b   1.000
_cell.length_c   1.000
_cell.angle_alpha   90.00
_cell.angle_beta   90.00
_cell.angle_gamma   90.00
#
_symmetry.space_group_name_H-M   'P 1'
#
loop_
_entity.id
_entity.type
_entity.pdbx_description
1 polymer ?
#
loop_
_entity_poly.entity_id
_entity_poly.type
_entity_poly.pdbx_seq_one_letter_code
_entity_poly.pdbx_strand_id
1 'polypeptide(L)'
;MGLSDTGKAFLIVIIFGLIQLSITLSIGLAQLKNNWNKYRCNPLVIPLANLVDEDPIETFKTCTKEIQWDFMKTILKPIYNSFSYFLDSGNLFVGILESLKTGLVVQHGSTLNVMGDLGKRFNILLVELSKAFITVADMFGKVSSMVTVIFYLITTSVKLGHALKADLPGTAMRALTND
;
A
#
# COMPACT_ATOMS: atom_id res chain seq x y z
N MET A 1 54.83 -21.73 -26.78
CA MET A 1 53.94 -22.84 -26.37
C MET A 1 52.67 -22.72 -27.18
N GLY A 2 52.57 -23.49 -28.27
CA GLY A 2 51.45 -23.41 -29.21
C GLY A 2 50.19 -23.99 -28.57
N LEU A 3 49.12 -23.22 -28.53
CA LEU A 3 47.79 -23.80 -28.29
C LEU A 3 47.53 -24.82 -29.40
N SER A 4 47.21 -26.06 -29.03
CA SER A 4 46.74 -27.07 -29.99
C SER A 4 45.54 -26.53 -30.76
N ASP A 5 45.30 -27.01 -31.98
CA ASP A 5 44.19 -26.54 -32.83
C ASP A 5 42.82 -26.57 -32.12
N THR A 6 42.65 -27.48 -31.16
CA THR A 6 41.48 -27.57 -30.29
C THR A 6 41.31 -26.34 -29.37
N GLY A 7 42.41 -25.75 -28.88
CA GLY A 7 42.39 -24.56 -28.04
C GLY A 7 42.00 -23.29 -28.79
N LYS A 8 42.39 -23.15 -30.06
CA LYS A 8 41.97 -22.02 -30.90
C LYS A 8 40.49 -22.08 -31.24
N ALA A 9 39.95 -23.27 -31.51
CA ALA A 9 38.53 -23.48 -31.75
C ALA A 9 37.68 -23.10 -30.52
N PHE A 10 38.11 -23.49 -29.33
CA PHE A 10 37.43 -23.13 -28.08
C PHE A 10 37.43 -21.61 -27.81
N LEU A 11 38.54 -20.94 -28.13
CA LEU A 11 38.69 -19.49 -27.97
C LEU A 11 37.74 -18.71 -28.89
N ILE A 12 37.56 -19.15 -30.14
CA ILE A 12 36.60 -18.55 -31.08
C ILE A 12 35.17 -18.67 -30.57
N VAL A 13 34.78 -19.83 -30.02
CA VAL A 13 33.43 -20.03 -29.45
C VAL A 13 33.18 -19.12 -28.25
N ILE A 14 34.18 -18.93 -27.37
CA ILE A 14 34.08 -18.01 -26.24
C ILE A 14 33.90 -16.56 -26.72
N ILE A 15 34.69 -16.11 -27.70
CA ILE A 15 34.58 -14.75 -28.24
C ILE A 15 33.19 -14.53 -28.85
N PHE A 16 32.70 -15.50 -29.63
CA PHE A 16 31.38 -15.40 -30.24
C PHE A 16 30.26 -15.37 -29.18
N GLY A 17 30.39 -16.16 -28.12
CA GLY A 17 29.49 -16.13 -26.97
C GLY A 17 29.49 -14.79 -26.22
N LEU A 18 30.65 -14.19 -26.00
CA LEU A 18 30.78 -12.89 -25.35
C LEU A 18 30.17 -11.76 -26.19
N ILE A 19 30.39 -11.79 -27.52
CA ILE A 19 29.77 -10.83 -28.44
C ILE A 19 28.25 -10.95 -28.36
N GLN A 20 27.70 -12.18 -28.42
CA GLN A 20 26.26 -12.36 -28.38
C GLN A 20 25.63 -11.92 -27.05
N LEU A 21 26.31 -12.16 -25.94
CA LEU A 21 25.89 -11.71 -24.61
C LEU A 21 25.86 -10.16 -24.52
N SER A 22 26.85 -9.48 -25.08
CA SER A 22 26.91 -8.01 -25.09
C SER A 22 25.77 -7.36 -25.89
N ILE A 23 25.36 -7.99 -27.01
CA ILE A 23 24.23 -7.54 -27.83
C ILE A 23 22.92 -7.71 -27.07
N THR A 24 22.68 -8.87 -26.43
CA THR A 24 21.46 -9.13 -25.65
C THR A 24 21.31 -8.17 -24.47
N LEU A 25 22.40 -7.88 -23.74
CA LEU A 25 22.39 -6.89 -22.66
C LEU A 25 22.05 -5.50 -23.17
N SER A 26 22.63 -5.09 -24.30
CA SER A 26 22.37 -3.77 -24.89
C SER A 26 20.91 -3.60 -25.31
N ILE A 27 20.28 -4.64 -25.88
CA ILE A 27 18.85 -4.63 -26.23
C ILE A 27 17.99 -4.58 -24.97
N GLY A 28 18.34 -5.33 -23.92
CA GLY A 28 17.62 -5.31 -22.65
C GLY A 28 17.66 -3.94 -21.97
N LEU A 29 18.83 -3.28 -21.97
CA LEU A 29 18.99 -1.93 -21.46
C LEU A 29 18.22 -0.90 -22.30
N ALA A 30 18.19 -1.04 -23.62
CA ALA A 30 17.41 -0.17 -24.51
C ALA A 30 15.89 -0.30 -24.26
N GLN A 31 15.40 -1.52 -24.06
CA GLN A 31 13.99 -1.76 -23.72
C GLN A 31 13.64 -1.21 -22.33
N LEU A 32 14.58 -1.28 -21.40
CA LEU A 32 14.43 -0.71 -20.07
C LEU A 32 14.40 0.82 -20.10
N LYS A 33 15.27 1.46 -20.89
CA LYS A 33 15.27 2.91 -21.13
C LYS A 33 13.94 3.39 -21.70
N ASN A 34 13.41 2.68 -22.70
CA ASN A 34 12.14 3.03 -23.34
C ASN A 34 10.92 2.87 -22.40
N ASN A 35 11.00 2.01 -21.39
CA ASN A 35 9.90 1.73 -20.46
C ASN A 35 10.22 2.12 -19.01
N TRP A 36 11.15 3.05 -18.80
CA TRP A 36 11.69 3.37 -17.48
C TRP A 36 10.59 3.73 -16.47
N ASN A 37 9.63 4.57 -16.87
CA ASN A 37 8.49 4.97 -16.02
C ASN A 37 7.69 3.80 -15.44
N LYS A 38 7.60 2.68 -16.16
CA LYS A 38 6.86 1.50 -15.71
C LYS A 38 7.66 0.65 -14.72
N TYR A 39 8.99 0.60 -14.88
CA TYR A 39 9.86 -0.31 -14.12
C TYR A 39 10.73 0.38 -13.07
N ARG A 40 10.72 1.72 -13.00
CA ARG A 40 11.52 2.53 -12.07
C ARG A 40 11.36 2.15 -10.59
N CYS A 41 10.18 1.65 -10.19
CA CYS A 41 9.92 1.23 -8.81
C CYS A 41 10.11 -0.27 -8.56
N ASN A 42 10.67 -1.02 -9.52
CA ASN A 42 11.03 -2.42 -9.32
C ASN A 42 12.42 -2.50 -8.64
N PRO A 43 12.54 -3.09 -7.44
CA PRO A 43 13.80 -3.12 -6.68
C PRO A 43 14.96 -3.81 -7.42
N LEU A 44 14.68 -4.74 -8.34
CA LEU A 44 15.70 -5.41 -9.15
C LEU A 44 16.32 -4.51 -10.24
N VAL A 45 15.62 -3.44 -10.61
CA VAL A 45 15.94 -2.58 -11.75
C VAL A 45 16.58 -1.26 -11.31
N ILE A 46 16.23 -0.77 -10.13
CA ILE A 46 16.81 0.43 -9.51
C ILE A 46 18.35 0.43 -9.48
N PRO A 47 19.07 -0.64 -9.10
CA PRO A 47 20.54 -0.61 -9.12
C PRO A 47 21.13 -0.49 -10.54
N LEU A 48 20.32 -0.77 -11.56
CA LEU A 48 20.69 -0.61 -12.97
C LEU A 48 20.28 0.77 -13.53
N ALA A 49 19.69 1.66 -12.72
CA ALA A 49 19.29 3.02 -13.13
C ALA A 49 20.48 3.81 -13.71
N ASN A 50 21.67 3.62 -13.15
CA ASN A 50 22.88 4.31 -13.57
C ASN A 50 23.30 3.95 -15.03
N LEU A 51 22.87 2.78 -15.54
CA LEU A 51 23.10 2.39 -16.95
C LEU A 51 22.11 3.06 -17.92
N VAL A 52 21.09 3.74 -17.40
CA VAL A 52 19.98 4.36 -18.13
C VAL A 52 20.03 5.90 -18.01
N ASP A 53 21.12 6.45 -17.49
CA ASP A 53 21.30 7.89 -17.19
C ASP A 53 20.43 8.41 -16.02
N GLU A 54 19.98 7.52 -15.14
CA GLU A 54 19.08 7.85 -14.02
C GLU A 54 19.75 7.58 -12.66
N ASP A 55 19.54 8.44 -11.67
CA ASP A 55 20.16 8.27 -10.35
C ASP A 55 19.41 7.20 -9.54
N PRO A 56 20.09 6.12 -9.10
CA PRO A 56 19.46 5.03 -8.36
C PRO A 56 18.97 5.46 -6.97
N ILE A 57 19.66 6.41 -6.32
CA ILE A 57 19.30 6.93 -5.00
C ILE A 57 18.07 7.84 -5.12
N GLU A 58 18.03 8.71 -6.12
CA GLU A 58 16.89 9.60 -6.36
C GLU A 58 15.64 8.82 -6.77
N THR A 59 15.79 7.83 -7.66
CA THR A 59 14.71 6.92 -8.07
C THR A 59 14.16 6.15 -6.87
N PHE A 60 15.05 5.61 -6.02
CA PHE A 60 14.66 4.91 -4.80
C PHE A 60 13.89 5.81 -3.83
N LYS A 61 14.36 7.05 -3.61
CA LYS A 61 13.68 8.03 -2.75
C LYS A 61 12.28 8.37 -3.27
N THR A 62 12.14 8.57 -4.58
CA THR A 62 10.87 8.90 -5.21
C THR A 62 9.88 7.75 -5.09
N CYS A 63 10.30 6.52 -5.40
CA CYS A 63 9.44 5.34 -5.27
C CYS A 63 9.07 5.05 -3.81
N THR A 64 9.99 5.24 -2.87
CA THR A 64 9.70 5.08 -1.42
C THR A 64 8.65 6.08 -0.96
N LYS A 65 8.72 7.34 -1.42
CA LYS A 65 7.71 8.36 -1.13
C LYS A 65 6.35 8.01 -1.73
N GLU A 66 6.30 7.54 -2.98
CA GLU A 66 5.05 7.13 -3.63
C GLU A 66 4.36 5.99 -2.86
N ILE A 67 5.13 4.97 -2.45
CA ILE A 67 4.61 3.87 -1.61
C ILE A 67 4.08 4.39 -0.27
N GLN A 68 4.77 5.36 0.35
CA GLN A 68 4.31 5.99 1.60
C GLN A 68 2.98 6.74 1.42
N TRP A 69 2.81 7.47 0.32
CA TRP A 69 1.56 8.16 0.00
C TRP A 69 0.40 7.20 -0.24
N ASP A 70 0.65 6.09 -0.94
CA ASP A 70 -0.38 5.10 -1.22
C ASP A 70 -0.83 4.36 0.06
N PHE A 71 0.11 4.14 0.98
CA PHE A 71 -0.20 3.63 2.31
C PHE A 71 -1.14 4.57 3.08
N MET A 72 -0.90 5.89 3.01
CA MET A 72 -1.76 6.87 3.67
C MET A 72 -3.20 6.85 3.13
N LYS A 73 -3.39 6.64 1.82
CA LYS A 73 -4.74 6.46 1.24
C LYS A 73 -5.46 5.23 1.81
N THR A 74 -4.71 4.15 2.06
CA THR A 74 -5.26 2.92 2.64
C THR A 74 -5.71 3.14 4.09
N ILE A 75 -4.96 3.91 4.88
CA ILE A 75 -5.36 4.29 6.26
C ILE A 75 -6.59 5.20 6.27
N LEU A 76 -6.70 6.13 5.30
CA LEU A 76 -7.83 7.05 5.23
C LEU A 76 -9.14 6.39 4.73
N LYS A 77 -9.05 5.28 3.99
CA LYS A 77 -10.20 4.56 3.45
C LYS A 77 -11.27 4.17 4.49
N PRO A 78 -10.95 3.57 5.66
CA PRO A 78 -11.93 3.31 6.71
C PRO A 78 -12.60 4.58 7.26
N ILE A 79 -11.90 5.72 7.27
CA ILE A 79 -12.46 7.01 7.67
C ILE A 79 -13.53 7.47 6.69
N TYR A 80 -13.21 7.44 5.39
CA TYR A 80 -14.16 7.81 4.34
C TYR A 80 -15.42 6.93 4.35
N ASN A 81 -15.26 5.60 4.46
CA ASN A 81 -16.38 4.67 4.49
C ASN A 81 -17.31 4.88 5.69
N SER A 82 -16.80 5.43 6.78
CA SER A 82 -17.63 5.65 7.97
C SER A 82 -18.29 7.01 7.98
N PHE A 83 -17.67 7.99 7.29
CA PHE A 83 -18.34 9.24 7.00
C PHE A 83 -19.58 9.03 6.13
N SER A 84 -19.56 8.08 5.19
CA SER A 84 -20.77 7.70 4.44
C SER A 84 -21.84 7.07 5.34
N TYR A 85 -21.49 6.18 6.28
CA TYR A 85 -22.47 5.63 7.24
C TYR A 85 -23.06 6.71 8.16
N PHE A 86 -22.27 7.70 8.54
CA PHE A 86 -22.75 8.85 9.32
C PHE A 86 -23.72 9.73 8.50
N LEU A 87 -23.41 9.99 7.23
CA LEU A 87 -24.29 10.73 6.32
C LEU A 87 -25.60 9.98 6.05
N ASP A 88 -25.54 8.67 5.85
CA ASP A 88 -26.73 7.82 5.68
C ASP A 88 -27.62 7.82 6.93
N SER A 89 -27.00 7.78 8.11
CA SER A 89 -27.71 7.96 9.38
C SER A 89 -28.37 9.35 9.44
N GLY A 90 -27.67 10.41 9.01
CA GLY A 90 -28.22 11.77 8.93
C GLY A 90 -29.47 11.87 8.04
N ASN A 91 -29.51 11.15 6.92
CA ASN A 91 -30.69 11.09 6.04
C ASN A 91 -31.88 10.41 6.73
N LEU A 92 -31.65 9.37 7.54
CA LEU A 92 -32.69 8.76 8.38
C LEU A 92 -33.24 9.75 9.43
N PHE A 93 -32.37 10.56 10.05
CA PHE A 93 -32.78 11.60 10.98
C PHE A 93 -33.68 12.65 10.32
N VAL A 94 -33.32 13.12 9.12
CA VAL A 94 -34.13 14.07 8.35
C VAL A 94 -35.50 13.48 7.98
N GLY A 95 -35.53 12.22 7.51
CA GLY A 95 -36.79 11.55 7.15
C GLY A 95 -37.73 11.34 8.34
N ILE A 96 -37.19 11.07 9.54
CA ILE A 96 -37.98 10.97 10.77
C ILE A 96 -38.49 12.36 11.20
N LEU A 97 -37.67 13.40 11.14
CA LEU A 97 -38.08 14.78 11.44
C LEU A 97 -39.20 15.26 10.51
N GLU A 98 -39.10 14.95 9.22
CA GLU A 98 -40.12 15.26 8.23
C GLU A 98 -41.43 14.50 8.50
N SER A 99 -41.33 13.22 8.85
CA SER A 99 -42.46 12.38 9.28
C SER A 99 -43.11 12.89 10.57
N LEU A 100 -42.31 13.39 11.51
CA LEU A 100 -42.78 13.92 12.80
C LEU A 100 -43.48 15.26 12.61
N LYS A 101 -42.92 16.12 11.74
CA LYS A 101 -43.54 17.38 11.31
C LYS A 101 -44.88 17.13 10.62
N THR A 102 -44.96 16.17 9.70
CA THR A 102 -46.22 15.80 9.03
C THR A 102 -47.22 15.19 10.01
N GLY A 103 -46.80 14.33 10.93
CA GLY A 103 -47.66 13.77 11.98
C GLY A 103 -48.23 14.83 12.93
N LEU A 104 -47.43 15.82 13.32
CA LEU A 104 -47.87 16.94 14.16
C LEU A 104 -48.82 17.89 13.43
N VAL A 105 -48.62 18.13 12.13
CA VAL A 105 -49.52 18.96 11.30
C VAL A 105 -50.87 18.26 11.06
N VAL A 106 -50.89 16.93 10.96
CA VAL A 106 -52.12 16.13 10.84
C VAL A 106 -52.91 16.06 12.17
N GLN A 107 -52.26 16.34 13.30
CA GLN A 107 -52.85 16.27 14.66
C GLN A 107 -53.56 17.56 15.12
N HIS A 108 -54.12 18.34 14.21
CA HIS A 108 -55.23 19.23 14.58
C HIS A 108 -56.61 18.56 14.41
N GLY A 109 -56.68 17.29 13.98
CA GLY A 109 -57.94 16.62 13.64
C GLY A 109 -58.40 15.42 14.48
N SER A 110 -57.54 14.64 15.15
CA SER A 110 -57.98 13.45 15.92
C SER A 110 -56.91 12.90 16.85
N THR A 111 -57.21 12.90 18.15
CA THR A 111 -56.35 12.46 19.24
C THR A 111 -56.49 10.94 19.47
N LEU A 112 -55.36 10.19 19.44
CA LEU A 112 -55.00 9.04 20.33
C LEU A 112 -54.13 7.92 19.68
N ASN A 113 -53.94 7.86 18.37
CA ASN A 113 -53.06 6.84 17.74
C ASN A 113 -51.58 7.26 17.57
N VAL A 114 -51.25 8.51 17.86
CA VAL A 114 -49.94 9.10 17.53
C VAL A 114 -48.85 8.79 18.58
N MET A 115 -49.21 8.59 19.85
CA MET A 115 -48.25 8.26 20.92
C MET A 115 -47.58 6.89 20.73
N GLY A 116 -48.29 5.90 20.18
CA GLY A 116 -47.74 4.58 19.90
C GLY A 116 -46.77 4.54 18.72
N ASP A 117 -47.03 5.32 17.67
CA ASP A 117 -46.19 5.36 16.47
C ASP A 117 -44.95 6.26 16.66
N LEU A 118 -45.11 7.38 17.38
CA LEU A 118 -43.97 8.23 17.76
C LEU A 118 -42.96 7.49 18.64
N GLY A 119 -43.41 6.79 19.68
CA GLY A 119 -42.52 6.04 20.58
C GLY A 119 -41.70 4.96 19.87
N LYS A 120 -42.28 4.29 18.86
CA LYS A 120 -41.57 3.32 18.02
C LYS A 120 -40.50 3.99 17.16
N ARG A 121 -40.81 5.15 16.56
CA ARG A 121 -39.85 5.93 15.76
C ARG A 121 -38.70 6.48 16.61
N PHE A 122 -38.96 6.92 17.83
CA PHE A 122 -37.92 7.34 18.78
C PHE A 122 -36.98 6.20 19.17
N ASN A 123 -37.51 4.99 19.43
CA ASN A 123 -36.66 3.83 19.73
C ASN A 123 -35.79 3.40 18.54
N ILE A 124 -36.30 3.49 17.30
CA ILE A 124 -35.50 3.23 16.08
C ILE A 124 -34.36 4.24 15.97
N LEU A 125 -34.61 5.52 16.25
CA LEU A 125 -33.59 6.58 16.25
C LEU A 125 -32.52 6.36 17.31
N LEU A 126 -32.89 5.94 18.53
CA LEU A 126 -31.93 5.59 19.59
C LEU A 126 -31.05 4.40 19.19
N VAL A 127 -31.64 3.38 18.57
CA VAL A 127 -30.88 2.22 18.06
C VAL A 127 -29.92 2.65 16.96
N GLU A 128 -30.34 3.48 16.01
CA GLU A 128 -29.48 3.93 14.92
C GLU A 128 -28.34 4.83 15.40
N LEU A 129 -28.60 5.72 16.37
CA LEU A 129 -27.56 6.52 17.02
C LEU A 129 -26.53 5.63 17.71
N SER A 130 -26.97 4.58 18.41
CA SER A 130 -26.06 3.63 19.06
C SER A 130 -25.20 2.85 18.06
N LYS A 131 -25.74 2.49 16.89
CA LYS A 131 -24.96 1.88 15.80
C LYS A 131 -23.91 2.82 15.23
N ALA A 132 -24.22 4.12 15.12
CA ALA A 132 -23.24 5.12 14.71
C ALA A 132 -22.06 5.17 15.69
N PHE A 133 -22.32 5.17 17.01
CA PHE A 133 -21.26 5.08 18.02
C PHE A 133 -20.44 3.79 17.94
N ILE A 134 -21.09 2.63 17.74
CA ILE A 134 -20.39 1.34 17.59
C ILE A 134 -19.50 1.36 16.34
N THR A 135 -20.00 1.91 15.24
CA THR A 135 -19.25 2.02 13.98
C THR A 135 -18.02 2.90 14.18
N VAL A 136 -18.17 4.05 14.84
CA VAL A 136 -17.04 4.93 15.18
C VAL A 136 -16.02 4.23 16.07
N ALA A 137 -16.46 3.48 17.08
CA ALA A 137 -15.57 2.70 17.95
C ALA A 137 -14.80 1.61 17.17
N ASP A 138 -15.47 0.89 16.25
CA ASP A 138 -14.84 -0.11 15.38
C ASP A 138 -13.76 0.51 14.46
N MET A 139 -13.97 1.75 13.99
CA MET A 139 -12.95 2.47 13.22
C MET A 139 -11.68 2.74 14.01
N PHE A 140 -11.80 3.20 15.25
CA PHE A 140 -10.63 3.42 16.11
C PHE A 140 -9.85 2.12 16.30
N GLY A 141 -10.55 0.99 16.42
CA GLY A 141 -9.94 -0.34 16.41
C GLY A 141 -9.17 -0.63 15.12
N LYS A 142 -9.78 -0.41 13.96
CA LYS A 142 -9.15 -0.63 12.64
C LYS A 142 -7.95 0.29 12.39
N VAL A 143 -8.06 1.57 12.72
CA VAL A 143 -6.96 2.55 12.58
C VAL A 143 -5.81 2.20 13.52
N SER A 144 -6.11 1.89 14.79
CA SER A 144 -5.09 1.44 15.74
C SER A 144 -4.38 0.17 15.27
N SER A 145 -5.11 -0.79 14.72
CA SER A 145 -4.52 -2.02 14.18
C SER A 145 -3.63 -1.74 12.97
N MET A 146 -4.04 -0.86 12.05
CA MET A 146 -3.22 -0.48 10.90
C MET A 146 -1.92 0.21 11.35
N VAL A 147 -1.99 1.14 12.31
CA VAL A 147 -0.81 1.83 12.85
C VAL A 147 0.16 0.84 13.49
N THR A 148 -0.33 -0.13 14.25
CA THR A 148 0.50 -1.19 14.84
C THR A 148 1.24 -2.00 13.78
N VAL A 149 0.57 -2.38 12.69
CA VAL A 149 1.21 -3.12 11.58
C VAL A 149 2.33 -2.30 10.95
N ILE A 150 2.11 -1.01 10.69
CA ILE A 150 3.15 -0.11 10.15
C ILE A 150 4.35 -0.04 11.09
N PHE A 151 4.10 0.12 12.40
CA PHE A 151 5.15 0.19 13.40
C PHE A 151 6.03 -1.08 13.38
N TYR A 152 5.41 -2.26 13.27
CA TYR A 152 6.13 -3.51 13.13
C TYR A 152 6.89 -3.61 11.80
N LEU A 153 6.35 -3.11 10.68
CA LEU A 153 7.06 -3.09 9.40
C LEU A 153 8.31 -2.19 9.42
N ILE A 154 8.22 -1.00 10.01
CA ILE A 154 9.36 -0.08 10.13
C ILE A 154 10.43 -0.65 11.04
N THR A 155 10.05 -1.21 12.19
CA THR A 155 11.03 -1.84 13.10
C THR A 155 11.69 -3.05 12.46
N THR A 156 10.96 -3.81 11.64
CA THR A 156 11.50 -4.95 10.89
C THR A 156 12.49 -4.51 9.81
N SER A 157 12.18 -3.48 9.02
CA SER A 157 13.09 -2.99 7.97
C SER A 157 14.37 -2.40 8.54
N VAL A 158 14.31 -1.70 9.67
CA VAL A 158 15.49 -1.18 10.37
C VAL A 158 16.34 -2.31 10.94
N LYS A 159 15.72 -3.31 11.58
CA LYS A 159 16.43 -4.50 12.08
C LYS A 159 17.10 -5.28 10.95
N LEU A 160 16.43 -5.42 9.81
CA LEU A 160 16.99 -6.05 8.62
C LEU A 160 18.19 -5.25 8.09
N GLY A 161 18.11 -3.92 8.05
CA GLY A 161 19.23 -3.07 7.64
C GLY A 161 20.45 -3.19 8.56
N HIS A 162 20.24 -3.30 9.87
CA HIS A 162 21.32 -3.56 10.82
C HIS A 162 21.91 -4.98 10.67
N ALA A 163 21.07 -5.99 10.45
CA ALA A 163 21.52 -7.36 10.20
C ALA A 163 22.36 -7.47 8.92
N LEU A 164 21.91 -6.85 7.82
CA LEU A 164 22.64 -6.83 6.56
C LEU A 164 24.00 -6.09 6.66
N LYS A 165 24.11 -5.10 7.55
CA LYS A 165 25.37 -4.40 7.83
C LYS A 165 26.34 -5.25 8.65
N ALA A 166 25.85 -6.12 9.53
CA ALA A 166 26.67 -7.02 10.32
C ALA A 166 27.12 -8.26 9.51
N ASP A 167 26.24 -8.80 8.68
CA ASP A 167 26.41 -10.08 7.97
C ASP A 167 26.67 -9.93 6.46
N LEU A 168 27.25 -8.80 6.02
CA LEU A 168 27.73 -8.69 4.64
C LEU A 168 28.55 -9.97 4.30
N PRO A 169 28.31 -10.67 3.18
CA PRO A 169 28.87 -12.02 2.93
C PRO A 169 30.40 -12.11 3.02
N GLY A 170 31.10 -10.97 2.96
CA GLY A 170 32.54 -10.88 3.25
C GLY A 170 32.92 -11.16 4.71
N THR A 171 32.07 -10.85 5.69
CA THR A 171 32.32 -11.12 7.13
C THR A 171 32.06 -12.59 7.46
N ALA A 172 30.99 -13.17 6.92
CA ALA A 172 30.70 -14.61 7.08
C ALA A 172 31.78 -15.48 6.42
N MET A 173 32.24 -15.12 5.21
CA MET A 173 33.35 -15.82 4.54
C MET A 173 34.68 -15.66 5.30
N ARG A 174 34.92 -14.51 5.95
CA ARG A 174 36.13 -14.24 6.74
C ARG A 174 36.13 -14.86 8.13
N ALA A 175 34.95 -15.17 8.68
CA ALA A 175 34.79 -16.00 9.87
C ALA A 175 35.03 -17.48 9.57
N LEU A 176 34.62 -17.96 8.39
CA LEU A 176 34.82 -19.36 7.96
C LEU A 176 36.22 -19.66 7.39
N THR A 177 37.05 -18.64 7.15
CA THR A 177 38.45 -18.81 6.66
C THR A 177 39.51 -18.55 7.73
N ASN A 178 39.11 -18.29 8.98
CA ASN A 178 40.01 -18.04 10.12
C ASN A 178 39.93 -19.11 11.23
N ASP A 179 39.29 -20.25 10.95
CA ASP A 179 39.45 -21.52 11.67
C ASP A 179 40.11 -22.54 10.73
#